data_AF-A0A6J4QWJ1-F1
#
_entry.id   AF-A0A6J4QWJ1-F1
#
_cell.length_a   1.000
_cell.length_b   1.000
_cell.length_c   1.000
_cell.angle_alpha   90.00
_cell.angle_beta   90.00
_cell.angle_gamma   90.00
#
_symmetry.space_group_name_H-M   'P 1'
#
loop_
_entity.id
_entity.type
_entity.pdbx_description
1 polymer ?
#
loop_
_entity_poly.entity_id
_entity_poly.type
_entity_poly.pdbx_seq_one_letter_code
_entity_poly.pdbx_strand_id
1 'polypeptide(L)'
;EVASATDYPGTDYDLVTFFDSLHDMGDPVGVAAHVLETLNPDGTWMIIEPYANDRLEDNLNPIGRIYYSASTVLCVPASKNQEVGLALGAQAGESRLGEVVGAGGFGRFRRATETPLNLVLEARP
;
A
#
# COMPACT_ATOMS: atom_id res chain seq x y z
N GLU A 1 7.26 20.04 -7.81
CA GLU A 1 6.26 19.54 -8.78
C GLU A 1 5.17 18.81 -8.02
N VAL A 2 3.94 18.75 -8.54
CA VAL A 2 2.79 18.09 -7.90
C VAL A 2 2.21 17.09 -8.91
N ALA A 3 2.12 15.82 -8.54
CA ALA A 3 1.56 14.74 -9.35
C ALA A 3 0.81 13.74 -8.45
N SER A 4 -0.07 12.95 -9.05
CA SER A 4 -0.74 11.84 -8.40
C SER A 4 0.15 10.59 -8.36
N ALA A 5 -0.24 9.60 -7.57
CA ALA A 5 0.46 8.32 -7.53
C ALA A 5 0.28 7.48 -8.81
N THR A 6 -0.66 7.84 -9.68
CA THR A 6 -0.95 7.17 -10.97
C THR A 6 -0.38 7.90 -12.19
N ASP A 7 0.27 9.05 -12.03
CA ASP A 7 0.77 9.85 -13.16
C ASP A 7 2.07 10.61 -12.88
N TYR A 8 2.79 10.28 -11.80
CA TYR A 8 4.09 10.90 -11.55
C TYR A 8 5.05 10.61 -12.72
N PRO A 9 5.88 11.60 -13.13
CA PRO A 9 6.75 11.45 -14.28
C PRO A 9 7.98 10.60 -13.95
N GLY A 10 8.64 10.11 -15.00
CA GLY A 10 9.90 9.38 -14.91
C GLY A 10 9.77 7.90 -15.30
N THR A 11 10.91 7.29 -15.59
CA THR A 11 11.04 5.88 -15.97
C THR A 11 12.35 5.35 -15.40
N ASP A 12 12.54 4.04 -15.49
CA ASP A 12 13.80 3.36 -15.18
C ASP A 12 14.29 3.60 -13.74
N TYR A 13 13.34 3.67 -12.79
CA TYR A 13 13.66 3.77 -11.36
C TYR A 13 14.22 2.45 -10.84
N ASP A 14 15.32 2.53 -10.09
CA ASP A 14 15.85 1.38 -9.35
C ASP A 14 15.03 1.09 -8.09
N LEU A 15 14.45 2.14 -7.49
CA LEU A 15 13.70 2.08 -6.25
C LEU A 15 12.55 3.09 -6.25
N VAL A 16 11.34 2.61 -5.99
CA VAL A 16 10.18 3.43 -5.61
C VAL A 16 9.83 3.14 -4.16
N THR A 17 9.43 4.15 -3.39
CA THR A 17 9.19 4.01 -1.94
C THR A 17 7.90 4.69 -1.53
N PHE A 18 6.99 3.94 -0.92
CA PHE A 18 5.79 4.48 -0.30
C PHE A 18 5.91 4.37 1.21
N PHE A 19 5.63 5.48 1.90
CA PHE A 19 5.66 5.58 3.35
C PHE A 19 4.27 5.93 3.84
N ASP A 20 3.57 4.94 4.37
CA ASP A 20 2.29 5.08 5.05
C ASP A 20 1.24 5.80 4.20
N SER A 21 1.03 5.32 2.97
CA SER A 21 0.23 6.06 1.98
C SER A 21 -0.60 5.22 1.01
N LEU A 22 -0.23 3.96 0.71
CA LEU A 22 -0.96 3.16 -0.27
C LEU A 22 -2.40 2.87 0.18
N HIS A 23 -2.58 2.65 1.50
CA HIS A 23 -3.88 2.36 2.09
C HIS A 23 -4.91 3.50 1.98
N ASP A 24 -4.43 4.73 1.78
CA ASP A 24 -5.23 5.95 1.63
C ASP A 24 -5.63 6.25 0.18
N MET A 25 -5.00 5.59 -0.79
CA MET A 25 -5.20 5.90 -2.21
C MET A 25 -6.54 5.39 -2.72
N GLY A 26 -7.16 6.15 -3.64
CA GLY A 26 -8.41 5.76 -4.28
C GLY A 26 -8.29 4.52 -5.15
N ASP A 27 -7.23 4.47 -5.98
CA ASP A 27 -6.93 3.37 -6.90
C ASP A 27 -5.54 2.76 -6.64
N PRO A 28 -5.36 1.99 -5.56
CA PRO A 28 -4.06 1.41 -5.24
C PRO A 28 -3.62 0.33 -6.25
N VAL A 29 -4.55 -0.22 -7.05
CA VAL A 29 -4.21 -1.17 -8.15
C VAL A 29 -3.64 -0.42 -9.35
N GLY A 30 -4.28 0.68 -9.78
CA GLY A 30 -3.74 1.55 -10.81
C GLY A 30 -2.41 2.17 -10.40
N VAL A 31 -2.25 2.52 -9.12
CA VAL A 31 -0.96 2.97 -8.59
C VAL A 31 0.09 1.87 -8.67
N ALA A 32 -0.23 0.64 -8.31
CA ALA A 32 0.70 -0.48 -8.47
C ALA A 32 1.11 -0.67 -9.94
N ALA A 33 0.17 -0.59 -10.89
CA ALA A 33 0.47 -0.67 -12.31
C ALA A 33 1.42 0.45 -12.77
N HIS A 34 1.18 1.70 -12.35
CA HIS A 34 2.04 2.83 -12.69
C HIS A 34 3.45 2.70 -12.08
N VAL A 35 3.55 2.21 -10.84
CA VAL A 35 4.86 1.91 -10.23
C VAL A 35 5.60 0.85 -11.04
N LEU A 36 4.92 -0.21 -11.48
CA LEU A 36 5.53 -1.25 -12.31
C LEU A 36 6.05 -0.69 -13.65
N GLU A 37 5.29 0.20 -14.29
CA GLU A 37 5.67 0.83 -15.57
C GLU A 37 6.88 1.76 -15.46
N THR A 38 7.09 2.37 -14.29
CA THR A 38 8.19 3.32 -14.06
C THR A 38 9.45 2.68 -13.51
N LEU A 39 9.39 1.42 -13.04
CA LEU A 39 10.55 0.68 -12.53
C LEU A 39 11.42 0.09 -13.65
N ASN A 40 12.72 -0.02 -13.39
CA ASN A 40 13.61 -0.90 -14.14
C ASN A 40 13.17 -2.37 -14.01
N PRO A 41 13.53 -3.27 -14.96
CA PRO A 41 13.20 -4.70 -14.87
C PRO A 41 13.69 -5.39 -13.58
N ASP A 42 14.79 -4.90 -13.01
CA ASP A 42 15.35 -5.39 -11.74
C ASP A 42 15.02 -4.49 -10.53
N GLY A 43 14.28 -3.41 -10.75
CA GLY A 43 13.89 -2.43 -9.76
C GLY A 43 13.01 -3.00 -8.65
N THR A 44 12.83 -2.20 -7.60
CA THR A 44 12.09 -2.61 -6.40
C THR A 44 11.12 -1.53 -5.96
N TRP A 45 9.93 -1.94 -5.54
CA TRP A 45 9.01 -1.09 -4.79
C TRP A 45 9.02 -1.47 -3.32
N MET A 46 9.43 -0.53 -2.47
CA MET A 46 9.32 -0.64 -1.02
C MET A 46 8.03 -0.01 -0.54
N ILE A 47 7.21 -0.76 0.17
CA ILE A 47 5.91 -0.34 0.66
C ILE A 47 5.92 -0.44 2.19
N ILE A 48 5.76 0.68 2.89
CA ILE A 48 5.67 0.73 4.35
C ILE A 48 4.24 1.08 4.73
N GLU A 49 3.59 0.20 5.47
CA GLU A 49 2.17 0.33 5.82
C GLU A 49 1.95 0.03 7.30
N PRO A 50 0.85 0.49 7.92
CA PRO A 50 0.56 0.18 9.31
C PRO A 50 0.41 -1.33 9.51
N TYR A 51 0.92 -1.83 10.62
CA TYR A 51 0.87 -3.26 10.91
C TYR A 51 -0.59 -3.69 11.11
N ALA A 52 -0.98 -4.71 10.35
CA ALA A 52 -2.22 -5.47 10.54
C ALA A 52 -1.97 -6.93 10.16
N ASN A 53 -2.51 -7.85 10.95
CA ASN A 53 -2.71 -9.23 10.54
C ASN A 53 -3.90 -9.31 9.57
N ASP A 54 -4.01 -10.40 8.84
CA ASP A 54 -5.04 -10.57 7.79
C ASP A 54 -6.47 -10.74 8.36
N ARG A 55 -6.59 -11.21 9.61
CA ARG A 55 -7.88 -11.48 10.25
C ARG A 55 -8.16 -10.45 11.33
N LEU A 56 -9.41 -10.00 11.40
CA LEU A 56 -9.84 -8.99 12.37
C LEU A 56 -9.55 -9.41 13.81
N GLU A 57 -9.83 -10.66 14.19
CA GLU A 57 -9.64 -11.16 15.55
C GLU A 57 -8.19 -11.06 16.04
N ASP A 58 -7.22 -11.16 15.14
CA ASP A 58 -5.79 -11.06 15.44
C ASP A 58 -5.35 -9.59 15.66
N ASN A 59 -6.20 -8.64 15.28
CA ASN A 59 -5.96 -7.20 15.42
C ASN A 59 -6.72 -6.56 16.59
N LEU A 60 -7.50 -7.32 17.38
CA LEU A 60 -8.31 -6.78 18.50
C LEU A 60 -7.50 -6.41 19.77
N ASN A 61 -6.28 -5.93 19.57
CA ASN A 61 -5.36 -5.41 20.58
C ASN A 61 -5.46 -3.87 20.70
N PRO A 62 -4.82 -3.22 21.70
CA PRO A 62 -4.93 -1.77 21.88
C PRO A 62 -4.48 -0.92 20.67
N ILE A 63 -3.43 -1.34 19.96
CA ILE A 63 -2.94 -0.63 18.78
C ILE A 63 -3.93 -0.76 17.62
N GLY A 64 -4.38 -1.99 17.33
CA GLY A 64 -5.36 -2.22 16.27
C GLY A 64 -6.66 -1.44 16.50
N ARG A 65 -7.15 -1.31 17.75
CA ARG A 65 -8.32 -0.46 18.06
C ARG A 65 -8.09 1.01 17.69
N ILE A 66 -6.92 1.56 17.98
CA ILE A 66 -6.57 2.94 17.60
C ILE A 66 -6.53 3.06 16.07
N TYR A 67 -5.88 2.15 15.38
CA TYR A 67 -5.74 2.18 13.93
C TYR A 67 -7.07 1.97 13.19
N TYR A 68 -7.93 1.04 13.62
CA TYR A 68 -9.28 0.93 13.07
C TYR A 68 -10.10 2.21 13.31
N SER A 69 -10.01 2.80 14.50
CA SER A 69 -10.76 4.02 14.84
C SER A 69 -10.30 5.20 13.98
N ALA A 70 -9.00 5.40 13.85
CA ALA A 70 -8.41 6.44 13.00
C ALA A 70 -8.74 6.19 11.51
N SER A 71 -8.53 4.97 11.02
CA SER A 71 -8.79 4.61 9.63
C SER A 71 -10.25 4.83 9.23
N THR A 72 -11.19 4.59 10.14
CA THR A 72 -12.62 4.76 9.88
C THR A 72 -12.99 6.23 9.62
N VAL A 73 -12.28 7.17 10.23
CA VAL A 73 -12.60 8.61 10.15
C VAL A 73 -11.61 9.42 9.32
N LEU A 74 -10.46 8.84 8.95
CA LEU A 74 -9.42 9.49 8.15
C LEU A 74 -9.18 8.74 6.84
N CYS A 75 -8.54 7.57 6.89
CA CYS A 75 -8.01 6.85 5.74
C CYS A 75 -9.08 6.36 4.76
N VAL A 76 -10.10 5.68 5.28
CA VAL A 76 -11.20 5.12 4.47
C VAL A 76 -11.99 6.24 3.79
N PRO A 77 -12.41 7.32 4.48
CA PRO A 77 -13.02 8.48 3.83
C PRO A 77 -12.11 9.16 2.81
N ALA A 78 -10.80 9.29 3.08
CA ALA A 78 -9.85 9.88 2.15
C ALA A 78 -9.77 9.10 0.84
N SER A 79 -9.66 7.77 0.90
CA SER A 79 -9.70 6.91 -0.29
C SER A 79 -11.06 7.02 -1.01
N LYS A 80 -12.18 6.99 -0.28
CA LYS A 80 -13.53 7.13 -0.87
C LYS A 80 -13.77 8.47 -1.59
N ASN A 81 -13.01 9.51 -1.26
CA ASN A 81 -13.11 10.82 -1.90
C ASN A 81 -12.25 10.94 -3.18
N GLN A 82 -11.54 9.88 -3.56
CA GLN A 82 -10.73 9.81 -4.77
C GLN A 82 -11.41 8.91 -5.81
N GLU A 83 -10.89 8.91 -7.05
CA GLU A 83 -11.33 7.99 -8.10
C GLU A 83 -11.13 6.52 -7.68
N VAL A 84 -12.00 5.63 -8.17
CA VAL A 84 -12.16 4.21 -7.76
C VAL A 84 -12.62 4.02 -6.31
N GLY A 85 -12.00 4.71 -5.36
CA GLY A 85 -12.38 4.70 -3.94
C GLY A 85 -12.39 3.30 -3.34
N LEU A 86 -11.35 2.51 -3.61
CA LEU A 86 -11.27 1.10 -3.18
C LEU A 86 -11.38 0.96 -1.65
N ALA A 87 -10.86 1.95 -0.90
CA ALA A 87 -10.93 2.05 0.55
C ALA A 87 -10.32 0.85 1.28
N LEU A 88 -9.02 0.62 1.07
CA LEU A 88 -8.24 -0.36 1.82
C LEU A 88 -8.23 -0.03 3.32
N GLY A 89 -7.84 1.20 3.66
CA GLY A 89 -7.68 1.64 5.04
C GLY A 89 -6.45 1.05 5.74
N ALA A 90 -6.03 1.67 6.83
CA ALA A 90 -4.77 1.39 7.54
C ALA A 90 -4.65 -0.04 8.09
N GLN A 91 -5.71 -0.84 8.06
CA GLN A 91 -5.73 -2.21 8.60
C GLN A 91 -6.01 -3.25 7.51
N ALA A 92 -5.47 -3.04 6.31
CA ALA A 92 -5.62 -3.94 5.17
C ALA A 92 -4.93 -5.30 5.37
N GLY A 93 -3.77 -5.32 6.02
CA GLY A 93 -2.97 -6.54 6.23
C GLY A 93 -2.15 -6.96 5.01
N GLU A 94 -1.17 -7.85 5.24
CA GLU A 94 -0.20 -8.27 4.22
C GLU A 94 -0.86 -8.97 3.03
N SER A 95 -1.81 -9.87 3.28
CA SER A 95 -2.48 -10.62 2.21
C SER A 95 -3.23 -9.68 1.27
N ARG A 96 -3.98 -8.71 1.81
CA ARG A 96 -4.76 -7.79 0.99
C ARG A 96 -3.88 -6.82 0.21
N LEU A 97 -2.79 -6.35 0.81
CA LEU A 97 -1.78 -5.54 0.13
C LEU A 97 -1.12 -6.33 -1.00
N GLY A 98 -0.80 -7.60 -0.77
CA GLY A 98 -0.26 -8.50 -1.79
C GLY A 98 -1.22 -8.74 -2.97
N GLU A 99 -2.52 -8.90 -2.71
CA GLU A 99 -3.55 -9.00 -3.75
C GLU A 99 -3.61 -7.75 -4.64
N VAL A 100 -3.55 -6.56 -4.03
CA VAL A 100 -3.57 -5.27 -4.75
C VAL A 100 -2.33 -5.11 -5.60
N VAL A 101 -1.16 -5.38 -5.03
CA VAL A 101 0.13 -5.31 -5.73
C VAL A 101 0.18 -6.31 -6.89
N GLY A 102 -0.28 -7.55 -6.67
CA GLY A 102 -0.37 -8.57 -7.71
C GLY A 102 -1.36 -8.21 -8.80
N ALA A 103 -2.51 -7.61 -8.46
CA ALA A 103 -3.47 -7.11 -9.44
C ALA A 103 -2.91 -5.96 -10.29
N GLY A 104 -1.95 -5.19 -9.75
CA GLY A 104 -1.16 -4.20 -10.48
C GLY A 104 -0.08 -4.78 -11.39
N GLY A 105 0.12 -6.10 -11.40
CA GLY A 105 1.01 -6.79 -12.35
C GLY A 105 2.36 -7.24 -11.79
N PHE A 106 2.68 -6.96 -10.53
CA PHE A 106 3.92 -7.43 -9.91
C PHE A 106 3.94 -8.97 -9.76
N GLY A 107 5.03 -9.61 -10.21
CA GLY A 107 5.19 -11.06 -10.11
C GLY A 107 5.73 -11.56 -8.77
N ARG A 108 6.32 -10.67 -7.94
CA ARG A 108 6.88 -11.02 -6.63
C ARG A 108 6.45 -10.02 -5.57
N PHE A 109 6.04 -10.55 -4.41
CA PHE A 109 5.67 -9.77 -3.24
C PHE A 109 6.09 -10.52 -1.97
N ARG A 110 6.70 -9.83 -1.01
CA ARG A 110 7.08 -10.41 0.29
C ARG A 110 7.17 -9.34 1.37
N ARG A 111 7.00 -9.74 2.63
CA ARG A 111 7.48 -8.96 3.77
C ARG A 111 9.00 -9.05 3.91
N ALA A 112 9.66 -7.90 3.86
CA ALA A 112 11.10 -7.78 4.03
C ALA A 112 11.51 -7.69 5.50
N THR A 113 10.76 -6.92 6.28
CA THR A 113 10.90 -6.80 7.74
C THR A 113 9.62 -6.19 8.32
N GLU A 114 9.56 -6.04 9.64
CA GLU A 114 8.48 -5.36 10.33
C GLU A 114 8.98 -4.66 11.58
N THR A 115 8.15 -3.76 12.09
CA THR A 115 8.24 -3.21 13.44
C THR A 115 6.93 -3.54 14.17
N PRO A 116 6.81 -3.24 15.47
CA PRO A 116 5.52 -3.39 16.16
C PRO A 116 4.38 -2.56 15.55
N LEU A 117 4.67 -1.56 14.72
CA LEU A 117 3.69 -0.63 14.17
C LEU A 117 3.59 -0.66 12.64
N ASN A 118 4.57 -1.22 11.92
CA ASN A 118 4.59 -1.20 10.47
C ASN A 118 5.04 -2.51 9.85
N LEU A 119 4.45 -2.85 8.71
CA LEU A 119 4.98 -3.81 7.76
C LEU A 119 5.93 -3.08 6.80
N VAL A 120 7.06 -3.71 6.47
CA VAL A 120 7.94 -3.26 5.37
C VAL A 120 7.92 -4.35 4.31
N LEU A 121 7.27 -4.05 3.19
CA LEU A 121 6.99 -4.96 2.12
C LEU A 121 7.85 -4.62 0.90
N GLU A 122 8.18 -5.64 0.12
CA GLU A 122 8.93 -5.56 -1.12
C GLU A 122 8.08 -6.13 -2.25
N ALA A 123 7.92 -5.37 -3.32
CA ALA A 123 7.38 -5.84 -4.59
C ALA A 123 8.42 -5.68 -5.70
N ARG A 124 8.51 -6.67 -6.58
CA ARG A 124 9.41 -6.66 -7.75
C ARG A 124 8.69 -7.20 -8.98
N PRO A 125 9.03 -6.71 -10.20
CA PRO A 125 8.43 -7.21 -11.45
C PRO A 125 8.41 -8.75 -11.51
#